data_AF-A0A6J6G7F0-F1
#
_entry.id   AF-A0A6J6G7F0-F1
#
_cell.length_a   1.000
_cell.length_b   1.000
_cell.length_c   1.000
_cell.angle_alpha   90.00
_cell.angle_beta   90.00
_cell.angle_gamma   90.00
#
_symmetry.space_group_name_H-M   'P 1'
#
loop_
_entity.id
_entity.type
_entity.pdbx_description
1 polymer ?
#
loop_
_entity_poly.entity_id
_entity_poly.type
_entity_poly.pdbx_seq_one_letter_code
_entity_poly.pdbx_strand_id
1 'polypeptide(L)'
;MMLDSLRKSAEASHKETGLYLISVFLSHEQNFKAICSRTELRRYKSIRTSHVGELRRTGFLLLATFQNPHYDVELPNLVDETLINLVKCFSPATSNPAYAQ
;
A
#
# COMPACT_ATOMS: atom_id res chain seq x y z
N MET A 1 -16.59 -1.04 -0.46
CA MET A 1 -15.78 -1.85 -1.40
C MET A 1 -14.28 -1.70 -1.18
N MET A 2 -13.67 -0.52 -1.38
CA MET A 2 -12.22 -0.33 -1.11
C MET A 2 -11.87 -0.39 0.38
N LEU A 3 -12.61 0.34 1.23
CA LEU A 3 -12.37 0.33 2.68
C LEU A 3 -12.56 -1.07 3.27
N ASP A 4 -13.55 -1.83 2.81
CA ASP A 4 -13.77 -3.21 3.27
C ASP A 4 -12.62 -4.13 2.87
N SER A 5 -12.02 -3.93 1.69
CA SER A 5 -10.84 -4.69 1.26
C SER A 5 -9.62 -4.37 2.12
N LEU A 6 -9.41 -3.09 2.46
CA LEU A 6 -8.33 -2.68 3.36
C LEU A 6 -8.55 -3.27 4.76
N ARG A 7 -9.78 -3.18 5.28
CA ARG A 7 -10.15 -3.73 6.59
C ARG A 7 -9.88 -5.23 6.65
N LYS A 8 -10.34 -5.99 5.65
CA LYS A 8 -10.07 -7.44 5.55
C LYS A 8 -8.58 -7.77 5.49
N SER A 9 -7.79 -6.97 4.77
CA SER A 9 -6.34 -7.18 4.65
C SER A 9 -5.63 -6.94 5.98
N ALA A 10 -5.97 -5.86 6.66
CA ALA A 10 -5.41 -5.54 7.98
C ALA A 10 -5.89 -6.53 9.07
N GLU A 11 -7.14 -7.00 9.03
CA GLU A 11 -7.62 -8.06 9.92
C GLU A 11 -6.85 -9.37 9.72
N ALA A 12 -6.51 -9.71 8.47
CA ALA A 12 -5.71 -10.89 8.17
C ALA A 12 -4.30 -10.75 8.76
N SER A 13 -3.62 -9.61 8.52
CA SER A 13 -2.29 -9.38 9.08
C SER A 13 -2.29 -9.40 10.61
N HIS A 14 -3.33 -8.87 11.24
CA HIS A 14 -3.43 -8.85 12.70
C HIS A 14 -3.58 -10.25 13.28
N LYS A 15 -4.30 -11.15 12.61
CA LYS A 15 -4.38 -12.56 13.02
C LYS A 15 -3.02 -13.26 12.97
N GLU A 16 -2.17 -12.88 12.02
CA GLU A 16 -0.86 -13.48 11.80
C GLU A 16 0.25 -12.87 12.67
N THR A 17 0.19 -11.55 12.91
CA THR A 17 1.31 -10.78 13.47
C THR A 17 0.97 -10.00 14.74
N GLY A 18 -0.31 -9.85 15.07
CA GLY A 18 -0.79 -8.96 16.13
C GLY A 18 -0.86 -7.47 15.76
N LEU A 19 -0.55 -7.11 14.50
CA LEU A 19 -0.56 -5.74 14.00
C LEU A 19 -1.51 -5.58 12.80
N TYR A 20 -2.20 -4.44 12.71
CA TYR A 20 -2.98 -4.08 11.53
C TYR A 20 -2.06 -3.47 10.47
N LEU A 21 -1.79 -4.22 9.40
CA LEU A 21 -0.78 -3.91 8.40
C LEU A 21 -1.39 -3.89 7.00
N ILE A 22 -0.98 -2.93 6.19
CA ILE A 22 -1.30 -2.86 4.76
C ILE A 22 0.00 -2.92 3.98
N SER A 23 0.19 -4.01 3.23
CA SER A 23 1.38 -4.22 2.42
C SER A 23 1.45 -3.26 1.23
N VAL A 24 2.64 -2.69 1.05
CA VAL A 24 2.98 -1.74 -0.01
C VAL A 24 4.37 -2.07 -0.56
N PHE A 25 4.65 -1.55 -1.75
CA PHE A 25 5.98 -1.68 -2.35
C PHE A 25 6.68 -0.33 -2.38
N LEU A 26 7.92 -0.29 -1.90
CA LEU A 26 8.75 0.90 -1.97
C LEU A 26 9.53 0.92 -3.29
N SER A 27 9.61 2.09 -3.90
CA SER A 27 10.45 2.34 -5.05
C SER A 27 11.23 3.63 -4.87
N HIS A 28 12.50 3.61 -5.29
CA HIS A 28 13.33 4.80 -5.45
C HIS A 28 13.24 5.37 -6.87
N GLU A 29 12.68 4.61 -7.82
CA GLU A 29 12.48 5.07 -9.18
C GLU A 29 11.40 6.14 -9.22
N GLN A 30 11.61 7.22 -9.98
CA GLN A 30 10.56 8.23 -10.20
C GLN A 30 9.72 7.94 -11.46
N ASN A 31 10.18 7.03 -12.32
CA ASN A 31 9.50 6.70 -13.56
C ASN A 31 8.42 5.63 -13.31
N PHE A 32 7.15 6.04 -13.40
CA PHE A 32 6.00 5.15 -13.18
C PHE A 32 6.01 3.88 -14.06
N LYS A 33 6.41 3.96 -15.33
CA LYS A 33 6.48 2.78 -16.21
C LYS A 33 7.54 1.78 -15.74
N ALA A 34 8.68 2.27 -15.25
CA ALA A 34 9.73 1.42 -14.70
C ALA A 34 9.28 0.75 -13.39
N ILE A 35 8.57 1.47 -12.52
CA ILE A 35 7.98 0.90 -11.30
C ILE A 35 7.02 -0.24 -11.68
N CYS A 36 6.12 0.03 -12.61
CA CYS A 36 5.08 -0.92 -13.03
C CYS A 36 5.65 -2.19 -13.67
N SER A 37 6.81 -2.12 -14.33
CA SER A 37 7.42 -3.27 -15.01
C SER A 37 8.04 -4.30 -14.06
N ARG A 38 8.14 -4.00 -12.76
CA ARG A 38 8.61 -4.91 -11.71
C ARG A 38 7.67 -6.12 -11.59
N THR A 39 8.26 -7.31 -11.46
CA THR A 39 7.54 -8.58 -11.52
C THR A 39 6.41 -8.67 -10.50
N GLU A 40 6.62 -8.16 -9.29
CA GLU A 40 5.67 -8.15 -8.18
C GLU A 40 4.43 -7.28 -8.49
N LEU A 41 4.59 -6.28 -9.36
CA LEU A 41 3.54 -5.31 -9.68
C LEU A 41 2.72 -5.68 -10.92
N ARG A 42 3.25 -6.51 -11.82
CA ARG A 42 2.58 -6.88 -13.09
C ARG A 42 1.22 -7.54 -12.90
N ARG A 43 0.99 -8.22 -11.77
CA ARG A 43 -0.29 -8.88 -11.47
C ARG A 43 -1.42 -7.92 -11.11
N TYR A 44 -1.12 -6.66 -10.82
CA TYR A 44 -2.13 -5.70 -10.39
C TYR A 44 -2.63 -4.89 -11.59
N LYS A 45 -3.94 -4.95 -11.86
CA LYS A 45 -4.59 -4.20 -12.94
C LYS A 45 -4.50 -2.69 -12.75
N SER A 46 -4.53 -2.22 -11.50
CA SER A 46 -4.45 -0.81 -11.15
C SER A 46 -3.49 -0.59 -9.99
N ILE A 47 -2.79 0.54 -10.02
CA ILE A 47 -1.79 0.93 -9.03
C ILE A 47 -2.15 2.30 -8.47
N ARG A 48 -1.98 2.45 -7.16
CA ARG A 48 -2.02 3.72 -6.45
C ARG A 48 -0.63 4.02 -5.92
N THR A 49 -0.22 5.29 -5.95
CA THR A 49 1.11 5.70 -5.51
C THR A 49 1.01 6.71 -4.37
N SER A 50 2.03 6.76 -3.53
CA SER A 50 2.18 7.77 -2.49
C SER A 50 3.65 8.09 -2.31
N HIS A 51 3.95 9.26 -1.74
CA HIS A 51 5.29 9.58 -1.28
C HIS A 51 5.42 9.14 0.19
N VAL A 52 6.56 8.55 0.56
CA VAL A 52 6.84 8.15 1.96
C VAL A 52 6.63 9.32 2.93
N GLY A 53 7.01 10.54 2.51
CA GLY A 53 6.80 11.74 3.31
C GLY A 53 5.33 12.07 3.59
N GLU A 54 4.41 11.74 2.68
CA GLU A 54 2.98 11.95 2.88
C GLU A 54 2.44 11.01 3.97
N LEU A 55 2.72 9.71 3.86
CA LEU A 55 2.33 8.72 4.87
C LEU A 55 2.84 9.10 6.27
N ARG A 56 4.11 9.51 6.38
CA ARG A 56 4.71 9.93 7.65
C ARG A 56 4.06 11.20 8.21
N ARG A 57 3.74 12.19 7.38
CA ARG A 57 3.07 13.42 7.83
C ARG A 57 1.66 13.16 8.35
N THR A 58 0.95 12.18 7.79
CA THR A 58 -0.37 11.75 8.26
C THR A 58 -0.29 10.91 9.55
N GLY A 59 0.91 10.52 9.98
CA GLY A 59 1.15 9.76 11.21
C GLY A 59 1.20 8.24 11.02
N PHE A 60 1.23 7.75 9.78
CA PHE A 60 1.39 6.32 9.51
C PHE A 60 2.87 5.91 9.60
N LEU A 61 3.11 4.73 10.19
CA LEU A 61 4.42 4.11 10.23
C LEU A 61 4.62 3.20 9.02
N LEU A 62 5.81 3.25 8.43
CA LEU A 62 6.23 2.36 7.35
C LEU A 62 7.26 1.38 7.90
N LEU A 63 6.88 0.11 7.99
CA LEU A 63 7.67 -0.98 8.55
C LEU A 63 8.37 -1.74 7.42
N ALA A 64 9.65 -2.00 7.58
CA ALA A 64 10.39 -2.86 6.65
C ALA A 64 10.08 -4.32 6.95
N THR A 65 9.70 -5.10 5.92
CA THR A 65 9.48 -6.55 6.07
C THR A 65 10.75 -7.36 5.83
N PHE A 66 11.88 -6.68 5.58
CA PHE A 66 13.16 -7.26 5.16
C PHE A 66 13.10 -8.08 3.85
N GLN A 67 12.00 -7.99 3.11
CA GLN A 67 11.85 -8.53 1.76
C GLN A 67 11.82 -7.36 0.77
N ASN A 68 12.94 -7.00 0.13
CA ASN A 68 12.92 -5.90 -0.85
C ASN A 68 12.05 -6.28 -2.08
N PRO A 69 11.08 -5.46 -2.53
CA PRO A 69 10.76 -4.08 -2.12
C PRO A 69 9.54 -3.91 -1.22
N HIS A 70 9.16 -4.93 -0.47
CA HIS A 70 7.98 -5.00 0.37
C HIS A 70 8.16 -4.25 1.71
N TYR A 71 7.14 -3.48 2.05
CA TYR A 71 7.00 -2.74 3.29
C TYR A 71 5.54 -2.84 3.74
N ASP A 72 5.28 -2.57 5.01
CA ASP A 72 3.92 -2.49 5.53
C ASP A 72 3.64 -1.09 6.07
N VAL A 73 2.43 -0.60 5.82
CA VAL A 73 1.89 0.57 6.53
C VAL A 73 1.13 0.07 7.75
N GLU A 74 1.55 0.48 8.93
CA GLU A 74 0.86 0.16 10.18
C GLU A 74 -0.35 1.07 10.41
N LEU A 75 -1.47 0.46 10.74
CA LEU A 75 -2.71 1.13 11.11
C LEU A 75 -2.90 1.07 12.63
N PRO A 76 -3.20 2.20 13.30
CA PRO A 76 -3.44 2.19 14.75
C PRO A 76 -4.77 1.52 15.12
N ASN A 77 -5.74 1.50 14.20
CA ASN A 77 -7.06 0.86 14.36
C ASN A 77 -7.76 0.73 12.99
N LEU A 78 -8.95 0.13 12.98
CA LEU A 78 -9.73 -0.14 11.77
C LEU A 78 -10.97 0.75 11.61
N VAL A 79 -11.04 1.87 12.34
CA VAL A 79 -12.16 2.80 12.20
C VAL A 79 -12.12 3.47 10.84
N ASP A 80 -13.29 3.81 10.30
CA ASP A 80 -13.41 4.33 8.93
C ASP A 80 -12.57 5.57 8.69
N GLU A 81 -12.44 6.46 9.68
CA GLU A 81 -11.60 7.65 9.58
C GLU A 81 -10.14 7.32 9.30
N THR A 82 -9.55 6.35 10.02
CA THR A 82 -8.17 5.89 9.81
C THR A 82 -8.00 5.33 8.39
N LEU A 83 -8.93 4.51 7.93
CA LEU A 83 -8.88 3.91 6.59
C LEU A 83 -9.06 4.97 5.49
N ILE A 84 -9.94 5.94 5.69
CA ILE A 84 -10.14 7.08 4.78
C ILE A 84 -8.87 7.93 4.71
N ASN A 85 -8.24 8.21 5.85
CA ASN A 85 -6.99 8.97 5.90
C ASN A 85 -5.87 8.23 5.17
N LEU A 86 -5.76 6.90 5.35
CA LEU A 86 -4.83 6.10 4.56
C LEU A 86 -5.10 6.26 3.06
N VAL A 87 -6.35 6.10 2.62
CA VAL A 87 -6.71 6.22 1.19
C VAL A 87 -6.35 7.61 0.63
N LYS A 88 -6.53 8.67 1.41
CA LYS A 88 -6.19 10.05 1.02
C LYS A 88 -4.69 10.27 0.83
N CYS A 89 -3.83 9.50 1.51
CA CYS A 89 -2.38 9.57 1.30
C CYS A 89 -1.96 9.07 -0.10
N PHE A 90 -2.82 8.33 -0.81
CA PHE A 90 -2.52 7.76 -2.11
C PHE A 90 -3.22 8.51 -3.25
N SER A 91 -2.54 8.55 -4.40
CA SER A 91 -3.11 9.01 -5.66
C SER A 91 -4.36 8.21 -6.03
N PRO A 92 -5.22 8.76 -6.91
CA PRO A 92 -6.22 7.97 -7.61
C PRO A 92 -5.60 6.73 -8.27
N ALA A 93 -6.40 5.68 -8.41
CA ALA A 93 -5.97 4.47 -9.08
C ALA A 93 -5.68 4.75 -10.55
N THR A 94 -4.48 4.37 -11.00
CA THR A 94 -4.04 4.48 -12.39
C THR A 94 -3.93 3.08 -12.98
N SER A 95 -4.25 2.94 -14.27
CA SER A 95 -4.07 1.66 -14.98
C SER A 95 -2.59 1.26 -14.98
N ASN A 96 -2.31 0.00 -14.70
CA ASN A 96 -0.95 -0.52 -14.76
C ASN A 96 -0.56 -0.81 -16.23
N PRO A 97 0.40 -0.08 -16.82
CA PRO A 97 0.82 -0.27 -18.20
C PRO A 97 1.53 -1.61 -18.46
N ALA A 98 1.99 -2.29 -17.41
CA ALA A 98 2.66 -3.59 -17.50
C ALA A 98 1.75 -4.75 -17.06
N TYR A 99 0.44 -4.51 -16.89
CA TYR A 99 -0.52 -5.56 -16.59
C TYR A 99 -0.63 -6.52 -17.79
N ALA A 100 -0.04 -7.70 -17.63
CA ALA A 100 -0.22 -8.81 -18.55
C ALA A 100 -1.45 -9.60 -18.08
N GLN A 101 -2.44 -9.77 -18.97
CA GLN A 101 -3.59 -10.64 -18.74
C GLN A 101 -3.19 -12.11 -18.78
#